data_AF-A0A2M6XZH5-F1
#
_entry.id   AF-A0A2M6XZH5-F1
#
_cell.length_a   1.000
_cell.length_b   1.000
_cell.length_c   1.000
_cell.angle_alpha   90.00
_cell.angle_beta   90.00
_cell.angle_gamma   90.00
#
_symmetry.space_group_name_H-M   'P 1'
#
loop_
_entity.id
_entity.type
_entity.pdbx_description
1 polymer ?
#
loop_
_entity_poly.entity_id
_entity_poly.type
_entity_poly.pdbx_seq_one_letter_code
_entity_poly.pdbx_strand_id
1 'polypeptide(L)'
;MHSEGITDNISGNTGINGFITLRFKTFAFVAGLAFFLYGGGFSSAFTPLENAADPRQPHRFKNSLTGFTMSSVSWVLGKIDYTAERSRLVTIENNSAKTLTVRTRSSCDCISVNPGKTEIAPGGDAAIRITFNPLGEKGGVTHSVYIETDDEKNPFINYIITAEVAESFDVYLFYDINCGECVKIISKLEELRGKHNFVLKKFPVSDTRNFEYLRFIEKIYGIASDKFPVFVAGKTVLSGGGEILEKCEKSITSFIPHEAGINDFKDSPPGRGIMSDFGGLKFFPVAAAALIDGVNPCAFAGIIFLVSYMSFIMKRPKKEVLLFGAGYAGGVCVFYFLFGLGLLAAVRALFVVRFFGRFFYFAVAALAASLAVFSVRDVFLFRKSGDIGLKVPDKLREKMKKTAINVLEKKTAFFYFFLIGGLVSSFELVCTGQVYLPTISYIISATNYAPAA
;
A
#
# COMPACT_ATOMS: atom_id res chain seq x y z
N MET A 1 -40.72 37.77 -49.68
CA MET A 1 -41.63 36.90 -50.46
C MET A 1 -41.70 35.57 -49.74
N HIS A 2 -42.93 35.13 -49.43
CA HIS A 2 -43.46 33.81 -49.05
C HIS A 2 -42.56 32.56 -49.21
N SER A 3 -42.71 31.43 -48.49
CA SER A 3 -43.73 30.89 -47.58
C SER A 3 -43.07 29.80 -46.67
N GLU A 4 -43.45 29.66 -45.40
CA GLU A 4 -44.26 28.55 -44.77
C GLU A 4 -43.63 27.15 -44.88
N GLY A 5 -43.64 26.24 -43.90
CA GLY A 5 -44.20 26.09 -42.54
C GLY A 5 -43.58 24.77 -41.99
N ILE A 6 -43.56 24.42 -40.71
CA ILE A 6 -44.70 23.95 -39.90
C ILE A 6 -44.17 23.73 -38.46
N THR A 7 -45.07 23.98 -37.53
CA THR A 7 -45.11 23.79 -36.06
C THR A 7 -44.64 22.40 -35.58
N ASP A 8 -44.13 22.16 -34.36
CA ASP A 8 -44.78 22.41 -33.06
C ASP A 8 -43.82 22.33 -31.85
N ASN A 9 -44.27 22.99 -30.78
CA ASN A 9 -43.70 23.19 -29.45
C ASN A 9 -43.23 21.92 -28.70
N ILE A 10 -42.17 22.05 -27.90
CA ILE A 10 -42.25 22.20 -26.42
C ILE A 10 -40.92 22.82 -25.90
N SER A 11 -41.06 24.05 -25.39
CA SER A 11 -40.19 24.82 -24.49
C SER A 11 -39.66 24.00 -23.30
N GLY A 12 -38.50 24.21 -22.68
CA GLY A 12 -37.53 25.30 -22.49
C GLY A 12 -36.70 24.84 -21.26
N ASN A 13 -35.46 25.23 -20.98
CA ASN A 13 -34.78 26.49 -21.17
C ASN A 13 -33.27 26.22 -21.04
N THR A 14 -32.48 26.82 -21.93
CA THR A 14 -31.02 26.72 -22.03
C THR A 14 -30.35 27.99 -21.52
N GLY A 15 -29.25 27.80 -20.79
CA GLY A 15 -28.09 28.70 -20.78
C GLY A 15 -28.25 30.01 -19.98
N ILE A 16 -27.20 30.77 -19.69
CA ILE A 16 -26.02 31.07 -20.49
C ILE A 16 -24.95 31.73 -19.59
N ASN A 17 -23.67 31.40 -19.85
CA ASN A 17 -22.41 32.13 -19.58
C ASN A 17 -22.04 32.51 -18.13
N GLY A 18 -20.80 32.35 -17.67
CA GLY A 18 -19.53 32.34 -18.37
C GLY A 18 -18.70 33.55 -17.92
N PHE A 19 -17.68 33.29 -17.08
CA PHE A 19 -16.43 34.04 -16.92
C PHE A 19 -16.50 35.58 -16.71
N ILE A 20 -16.11 36.02 -15.51
CA ILE A 20 -15.10 37.07 -15.25
C ILE A 20 -14.79 37.04 -13.74
N THR A 21 -13.69 36.36 -13.37
CA THR A 21 -12.47 36.96 -12.80
C THR A 21 -12.64 37.84 -11.55
N LEU A 22 -11.90 37.44 -10.51
CA LEU A 22 -11.15 38.35 -9.64
C LEU A 22 -11.96 39.15 -8.59
N ARG A 23 -12.20 38.55 -7.42
CA ARG A 23 -12.11 39.17 -6.06
C ARG A 23 -12.67 38.23 -4.98
N PHE A 24 -11.83 37.34 -4.45
CA PHE A 24 -12.04 36.72 -3.13
C PHE A 24 -10.73 36.82 -2.32
N LYS A 25 -10.25 38.06 -2.19
CA LYS A 25 -9.25 38.49 -1.20
C LYS A 25 -9.77 39.73 -0.48
N THR A 26 -11.04 39.72 -0.02
CA THR A 26 -11.60 40.78 0.83
C THR A 26 -12.89 40.35 1.54
N PHE A 27 -12.89 39.19 2.22
CA PHE A 27 -14.00 38.84 3.13
C PHE A 27 -13.50 38.16 4.42
N ALA A 28 -12.35 38.63 4.92
CA ALA A 28 -11.74 38.23 6.18
C ALA A 28 -11.73 39.38 7.21
N PHE A 29 -12.70 40.30 7.17
CA PHE A 29 -12.64 41.47 8.07
C PHE A 29 -13.99 42.00 8.61
N VAL A 30 -15.11 41.26 8.53
CA VAL A 30 -16.39 41.74 9.10
C VAL A 30 -17.17 40.66 9.90
N ALA A 31 -16.54 39.57 10.32
CA ALA A 31 -17.19 38.56 11.18
C ALA A 31 -16.38 38.22 12.44
N GLY A 32 -15.61 39.20 12.94
CA GLY A 32 -14.72 39.04 14.11
C GLY A 32 -14.98 40.00 15.27
N LEU A 33 -16.14 40.66 15.32
CA LEU A 33 -16.40 41.68 16.35
C LEU A 33 -17.88 41.77 16.78
N ALA A 34 -18.55 40.62 16.93
CA ALA A 34 -19.94 40.56 17.42
C ALA A 34 -20.21 39.30 18.27
N PHE A 35 -19.27 38.91 19.15
CA PHE A 35 -19.51 37.84 20.13
C PHE A 35 -18.96 38.17 21.54
N PHE A 36 -18.72 39.46 21.82
CA PHE A 36 -18.21 39.92 23.12
C PHE A 36 -19.16 40.84 23.89
N LEU A 37 -20.38 41.05 23.41
CA LEU A 37 -21.36 41.93 24.05
C LEU A 37 -22.76 41.36 23.85
N TYR A 38 -23.13 40.31 24.59
CA TYR A 38 -24.50 40.11 25.10
C TYR A 38 -24.46 38.93 26.07
N GLY A 39 -24.43 39.27 27.37
CA GLY A 39 -24.80 38.37 28.44
C GLY A 39 -26.30 38.09 28.39
N GLY A 40 -26.69 36.88 28.80
CA GLY A 40 -28.08 36.49 28.93
C GLY A 40 -28.17 35.00 29.19
N GLY A 41 -28.43 34.63 30.44
CA GLY A 41 -28.33 33.26 30.93
C GLY A 41 -29.37 32.30 30.38
N PHE A 42 -29.02 31.01 30.46
CA PHE A 42 -29.97 29.92 30.56
C PHE A 42 -29.50 29.00 31.69
N SER A 43 -30.08 29.24 32.86
CA SER A 43 -30.01 28.34 34.01
C SER A 43 -30.97 27.19 33.73
N SER A 44 -30.45 25.96 33.65
CA SER A 44 -31.25 24.76 33.87
C SER A 44 -30.55 23.95 34.95
N ALA A 45 -31.28 23.78 36.05
CA ALA A 45 -30.82 23.16 37.27
C ALA A 45 -30.51 21.68 37.05
N PHE A 46 -29.25 21.29 37.29
CA PHE A 46 -28.90 19.93 37.68
C PHE A 46 -28.55 19.98 39.17
N THR A 47 -29.50 19.53 40.00
CA THR A 47 -29.22 19.17 41.39
C THR A 47 -28.28 17.96 41.40
N PRO A 48 -27.13 18.01 42.10
CA PRO A 48 -26.33 16.82 42.31
C PRO A 48 -27.02 15.97 43.38
N LEU A 49 -27.33 14.71 43.05
CA LEU A 49 -27.61 13.70 44.06
C LEU A 49 -26.32 13.43 44.83
N GLU A 50 -26.24 14.07 45.98
CA GLU A 50 -25.31 13.82 47.06
C GLU A 50 -25.58 12.41 47.62
N ASN A 51 -24.69 11.47 47.31
CA ASN A 51 -24.41 10.24 48.07
C ASN A 51 -23.19 9.54 47.44
N ALA A 52 -22.01 10.18 47.58
CA ALA A 52 -20.74 9.53 47.33
C ALA A 52 -20.38 8.69 48.57
N ALA A 53 -20.46 7.36 48.45
CA ALA A 53 -19.91 6.45 49.44
C ALA A 53 -18.37 6.43 49.36
N ASP A 54 -17.73 6.57 50.52
CA ASP A 54 -16.29 6.56 50.76
C ASP A 54 -15.61 5.25 50.27
N PRO A 55 -14.54 5.31 49.43
CA PRO A 55 -13.90 4.11 48.88
C PRO A 55 -12.85 3.43 49.79
N ARG A 56 -12.82 3.70 51.11
CA ARG A 56 -11.81 3.13 52.03
C ARG A 56 -12.30 2.10 53.04
N GLN A 57 -13.34 1.32 52.75
CA GLN A 57 -13.67 0.15 53.58
C GLN A 57 -13.91 -1.12 52.74
N PRO A 58 -13.26 -2.26 53.08
CA PRO A 58 -13.64 -3.54 52.52
C PRO A 58 -14.94 -3.97 53.19
N HIS A 59 -16.09 -3.47 52.71
CA HIS A 59 -17.37 -4.02 53.10
C HIS A 59 -17.44 -5.45 52.58
N ARG A 60 -17.23 -6.39 53.49
CA ARG A 60 -17.47 -7.82 53.29
C ARG A 60 -18.98 -8.02 53.20
N PHE A 61 -19.57 -7.67 52.06
CA PHE A 61 -20.95 -8.03 51.72
C PHE A 61 -21.00 -9.55 51.52
N LYS A 62 -21.20 -10.29 52.61
CA LYS A 62 -21.83 -11.62 52.52
C LYS A 62 -23.30 -11.36 52.20
N ASN A 63 -23.62 -11.14 50.93
CA ASN A 63 -24.99 -11.36 50.49
C ASN A 63 -25.24 -12.85 50.67
N SER A 64 -25.96 -13.20 51.73
CA SER A 64 -26.68 -14.47 51.84
C SER A 64 -27.80 -14.44 50.79
N LEU A 65 -27.41 -14.51 49.53
CA LEU A 65 -28.28 -14.79 48.40
C LEU A 65 -28.90 -16.16 48.72
N THR A 66 -30.19 -16.17 49.06
CA THR A 66 -30.89 -17.42 49.39
C THR A 66 -31.13 -18.18 48.10
N GLY A 67 -30.12 -18.97 47.69
CA GLY A 67 -30.11 -19.75 46.45
C GLY A 67 -28.69 -20.21 46.07
N PHE A 68 -27.74 -19.28 45.98
CA PHE A 68 -26.32 -19.56 45.67
C PHE A 68 -25.43 -18.40 46.14
N THR A 69 -24.16 -18.62 46.46
CA THR A 69 -23.22 -17.59 46.89
C THR A 69 -22.13 -17.33 45.85
N MET A 70 -21.68 -16.08 45.77
CA MET A 70 -20.54 -15.68 44.93
C MET A 70 -19.39 -15.16 45.76
N SER A 71 -18.15 -15.44 45.33
CA SER A 71 -16.95 -14.93 45.99
C SER A 71 -16.81 -13.41 45.94
N SER A 72 -17.34 -12.77 44.90
CA SER A 72 -17.41 -11.31 44.74
C SER A 72 -18.47 -10.95 43.69
N VAL A 73 -18.95 -9.71 43.72
CA VAL A 73 -19.89 -9.14 42.72
C VAL A 73 -19.26 -8.00 41.90
N SER A 74 -18.01 -7.65 42.20
CA SER A 74 -17.27 -6.63 41.45
C SER A 74 -15.75 -6.90 41.46
N TRP A 75 -15.08 -6.31 40.49
CA TRP A 75 -13.63 -6.32 40.36
C TRP A 75 -13.10 -4.92 40.10
N VAL A 76 -12.46 -4.36 41.13
CA VAL A 76 -11.74 -3.09 41.02
C VAL A 76 -10.26 -3.40 40.75
N LEU A 77 -9.81 -3.07 39.54
CA LEU A 77 -8.45 -3.30 39.07
C LEU A 77 -7.47 -2.18 39.46
N GLY A 78 -7.99 -0.99 39.76
CA GLY A 78 -7.17 0.21 39.96
C GLY A 78 -6.47 0.64 38.67
N LYS A 79 -5.31 1.27 38.81
CA LYS A 79 -4.48 1.68 37.68
C LYS A 79 -3.82 0.49 37.01
N ILE A 80 -4.06 0.33 35.72
CA ILE A 80 -3.46 -0.73 34.92
C ILE A 80 -2.79 -0.17 33.68
N ASP A 81 -1.74 -0.86 33.26
CA ASP A 81 -1.08 -0.64 31.97
C ASP A 81 -1.99 -1.15 30.84
N TYR A 82 -2.08 -0.40 29.74
CA TYR A 82 -2.88 -0.75 28.56
C TYR A 82 -2.41 -2.05 27.87
N THR A 83 -1.20 -2.55 28.16
CA THR A 83 -0.70 -3.84 27.67
C THR A 83 -1.01 -5.03 28.58
N ALA A 84 -1.38 -4.76 29.83
CA ALA A 84 -1.43 -5.77 30.87
C ALA A 84 -2.82 -6.41 30.95
N GLU A 85 -2.99 -7.54 30.27
CA GLU A 85 -4.16 -8.39 30.49
C GLU A 85 -4.23 -8.82 31.96
N ARG A 86 -5.44 -8.82 32.51
CA ARG A 86 -5.71 -9.28 33.86
C ARG A 86 -6.79 -10.32 33.82
N SER A 87 -6.66 -11.36 34.64
CA SER A 87 -7.73 -12.35 34.84
C SER A 87 -8.00 -12.58 36.32
N ARG A 88 -9.25 -12.91 36.63
CA ARG A 88 -9.70 -13.25 37.98
C ARG A 88 -10.64 -14.45 37.91
N LEU A 89 -10.49 -15.35 38.88
CA LEU A 89 -11.43 -16.44 39.12
C LEU A 89 -12.47 -15.97 40.14
N VAL A 90 -13.73 -16.14 39.78
CA VAL A 90 -14.89 -15.87 40.63
C VAL A 90 -15.62 -17.19 40.84
N THR A 91 -15.83 -17.59 42.10
CA THR A 91 -16.49 -18.85 42.42
C THR A 91 -17.98 -18.61 42.68
N ILE A 92 -18.82 -19.46 42.10
CA ILE A 92 -20.26 -19.57 42.38
C ILE A 92 -20.50 -20.90 43.09
N GLU A 93 -21.19 -20.86 44.22
CA GLU A 93 -21.52 -22.02 45.04
C GLU A 93 -23.04 -22.15 45.14
N ASN A 94 -23.58 -23.30 44.78
CA ASN A 94 -25.02 -23.55 44.80
C ASN A 94 -25.47 -24.01 46.21
N ASN A 95 -26.19 -23.14 46.91
CA ASN A 95 -26.72 -23.41 48.25
C ASN A 95 -28.19 -23.86 48.23
N SER A 96 -28.75 -24.07 47.04
CA SER A 96 -30.14 -24.49 46.86
C SER A 96 -30.25 -26.02 46.79
N ALA A 97 -31.48 -26.51 46.93
CA ALA A 97 -31.79 -27.94 46.77
C ALA A 97 -31.95 -28.37 45.29
N LYS A 98 -31.87 -27.44 44.33
CA LYS A 98 -32.02 -27.69 42.88
C LYS A 98 -30.68 -27.48 42.18
N THR A 99 -30.50 -28.06 40.99
CA THR A 99 -29.35 -27.72 40.13
C THR A 99 -29.47 -26.27 39.69
N LEU A 100 -28.39 -25.51 39.78
CA LEU A 100 -28.30 -24.12 39.31
C LEU A 100 -27.69 -24.10 37.91
N THR A 101 -28.38 -23.48 36.96
CA THR A 101 -27.90 -23.24 35.60
C THR A 101 -27.34 -21.83 35.48
N VAL A 102 -26.15 -21.68 34.90
CA VAL A 102 -25.46 -20.39 34.76
C VAL A 102 -25.14 -20.11 33.29
N ARG A 103 -25.49 -18.91 32.84
CA ARG A 103 -25.09 -18.38 31.52
C ARG A 103 -24.43 -17.01 31.69
N THR A 104 -23.43 -16.72 30.86
CA THR A 104 -22.64 -15.48 30.97
C THR A 104 -22.61 -14.70 29.67
N ARG A 105 -22.72 -13.37 29.75
CA ARG A 105 -22.54 -12.44 28.63
C ARG A 105 -21.65 -11.27 29.07
N SER A 106 -20.83 -10.74 28.17
CA SER A 106 -20.04 -9.53 28.42
C SER A 106 -20.68 -8.32 27.74
N SER A 107 -20.49 -7.13 28.32
CA SER A 107 -20.90 -5.86 27.70
C SER A 107 -19.89 -5.33 26.68
N CYS A 108 -18.74 -6.00 26.51
CA CYS A 108 -17.61 -5.54 25.72
C CYS A 108 -16.81 -6.73 25.19
N ASP A 109 -16.27 -6.59 23.97
CA ASP A 109 -15.34 -7.57 23.36
C ASP A 109 -13.99 -7.63 24.10
N CYS A 110 -13.66 -6.58 24.85
CA CYS A 110 -12.50 -6.50 25.73
C CYS A 110 -12.58 -7.43 26.96
N ILE A 111 -13.71 -8.13 27.16
CA ILE A 111 -13.91 -9.05 28.28
C ILE A 111 -14.20 -10.46 27.78
N SER A 112 -13.38 -11.41 28.21
CA SER A 112 -13.63 -12.84 28.02
C SER A 112 -14.11 -13.48 29.32
N VAL A 113 -15.21 -14.22 29.25
CA VAL A 113 -15.81 -14.92 30.39
C VAL A 113 -15.89 -16.41 30.07
N ASN A 114 -15.24 -17.23 30.87
CA ASN A 114 -15.18 -18.68 30.69
C ASN A 114 -15.63 -19.40 31.97
N PRO A 115 -16.89 -19.87 32.04
CA PRO A 115 -17.38 -20.66 33.16
C PRO A 115 -16.84 -22.09 33.08
N GLY A 116 -16.22 -22.58 34.17
CA GLY A 116 -15.71 -23.96 34.23
C GLY A 116 -16.82 -25.02 34.21
N LYS A 117 -18.03 -24.67 34.67
CA LYS A 117 -19.26 -25.46 34.57
C LYS A 117 -20.44 -24.51 34.38
N THR A 118 -21.42 -24.92 33.59
CA THR A 118 -22.68 -24.19 33.37
C THR A 118 -23.85 -24.76 34.18
N GLU A 119 -23.70 -25.95 34.74
CA GLU A 119 -24.67 -26.60 35.63
C GLU A 119 -23.97 -26.98 36.93
N ILE A 120 -24.53 -26.54 38.06
CA ILE A 120 -23.94 -26.70 39.39
C ILE A 120 -24.92 -27.49 40.25
N ALA A 121 -24.54 -28.71 40.63
CA ALA A 121 -25.35 -29.55 41.51
C ALA A 121 -25.57 -28.90 42.89
N PRO A 122 -26.62 -29.29 43.64
CA PRO A 122 -26.82 -28.84 45.02
C PRO A 122 -25.57 -29.04 45.89
N GLY A 123 -25.12 -27.98 46.58
CA GLY A 123 -23.91 -27.99 47.40
C GLY A 123 -22.58 -28.01 46.63
N GLY A 124 -22.61 -27.94 45.30
CA GLY A 124 -21.44 -27.86 44.45
C GLY A 124 -21.01 -26.43 44.12
N ASP A 125 -19.81 -26.28 43.56
CA ASP A 125 -19.25 -25.01 43.13
C ASP A 125 -18.75 -25.05 41.67
N ALA A 126 -18.64 -23.85 41.08
CA ALA A 126 -18.02 -23.63 39.79
C ALA A 126 -17.21 -22.33 39.78
N ALA A 127 -16.03 -22.38 39.18
CA ALA A 127 -15.20 -21.20 38.94
C ALA A 127 -15.51 -20.59 37.57
N ILE A 128 -15.68 -19.27 37.53
CA ILE A 128 -15.82 -18.47 36.32
C ILE A 128 -14.55 -17.64 36.17
N ARG A 129 -13.81 -17.87 35.08
CA ARG A 129 -12.65 -17.06 34.74
C ARG A 129 -13.10 -15.84 33.95
N ILE A 130 -12.89 -14.66 34.53
CA ILE A 130 -13.15 -13.37 33.89
C ILE A 130 -11.80 -12.75 33.52
N THR A 131 -11.62 -12.40 32.27
CA THR A 131 -10.39 -11.80 31.73
C THR A 131 -10.72 -10.45 31.12
N PHE A 132 -9.97 -9.42 31.50
CA PHE A 132 -10.08 -8.07 30.97
C PHE A 132 -8.82 -7.73 30.17
N ASN A 133 -9.01 -7.40 28.90
CA ASN A 133 -7.97 -6.94 27.99
C ASN A 133 -8.14 -5.42 27.76
N PRO A 134 -7.25 -4.57 28.31
CA PRO A 134 -7.38 -3.12 28.23
C PRO A 134 -7.00 -2.52 26.87
N LEU A 135 -6.70 -3.35 25.86
CA LEU A 135 -6.31 -2.88 24.54
C LEU A 135 -7.46 -2.10 23.87
N GLY A 136 -7.27 -0.79 23.67
CA GLY A 136 -8.25 0.10 23.04
C GLY A 136 -9.06 0.95 24.03
N GLU A 137 -8.99 0.63 25.33
CA GLU A 137 -9.61 1.39 26.41
C GLU A 137 -8.70 2.54 26.88
N LYS A 138 -9.30 3.64 27.37
CA LYS A 138 -8.56 4.81 27.88
C LYS A 138 -9.25 5.41 29.10
N GLY A 139 -8.47 5.77 30.12
CA GLY A 139 -8.97 6.44 31.31
C GLY A 139 -9.81 5.52 32.21
N GLY A 140 -10.75 6.11 32.95
CA GLY A 140 -11.65 5.37 33.84
C GLY A 140 -12.71 4.60 33.04
N VAL A 141 -12.66 3.28 33.08
CA VAL A 141 -13.57 2.40 32.34
C VAL A 141 -14.36 1.51 33.28
N THR A 142 -15.62 1.28 32.94
CA THR A 142 -16.52 0.40 33.67
C THR A 142 -17.25 -0.50 32.69
N HIS A 143 -17.15 -1.81 32.91
CA HIS A 143 -17.82 -2.81 32.08
C HIS A 143 -18.60 -3.79 32.95
N SER A 144 -19.54 -4.48 32.32
CA SER A 144 -20.46 -5.40 32.98
C SER A 144 -20.29 -6.81 32.43
N VAL A 145 -20.24 -7.79 33.33
CA VAL A 145 -20.42 -9.21 33.01
C VAL A 145 -21.78 -9.62 33.57
N TYR A 146 -22.68 -9.96 32.67
CA TYR A 146 -24.02 -10.39 33.00
C TYR A 146 -24.02 -11.90 33.23
N ILE A 147 -24.42 -12.31 34.44
CA ILE A 147 -24.53 -13.71 34.84
C ILE A 147 -26.02 -13.98 35.04
N GLU A 148 -26.59 -14.76 34.14
CA GLU A 148 -27.98 -15.21 34.16
C GLU A 148 -28.04 -16.55 34.91
N THR A 149 -29.00 -16.68 35.85
CA THR A 149 -29.25 -17.92 36.58
C THR A 149 -30.74 -18.28 36.55
N ASP A 150 -31.05 -19.53 36.88
CA ASP A 150 -32.42 -20.04 37.06
C ASP A 150 -32.93 -19.91 38.52
N ASP A 151 -32.21 -19.21 39.39
CA ASP A 151 -32.67 -18.87 40.73
C ASP A 151 -33.78 -17.82 40.68
N GLU A 152 -34.94 -18.12 41.28
CA GLU A 152 -36.13 -17.24 41.25
C GLU A 152 -35.88 -15.87 41.90
N LYS A 153 -34.98 -15.81 42.89
CA LYS A 153 -34.67 -14.58 43.61
C LYS A 153 -33.58 -13.76 42.93
N ASN A 154 -32.63 -14.41 42.28
CA ASN A 154 -31.47 -13.78 41.65
C ASN A 154 -31.28 -14.29 40.21
N PRO A 155 -32.26 -14.10 39.32
CA PRO A 155 -32.18 -14.59 37.95
C PRO A 155 -31.10 -13.87 37.12
N PHE A 156 -30.60 -12.73 37.62
CA PHE A 156 -29.65 -11.90 36.93
C PHE A 156 -28.70 -11.19 37.90
N ILE A 157 -27.41 -11.29 37.64
CA ILE A 157 -26.35 -10.60 38.39
C ILE A 157 -25.54 -9.78 37.42
N ASN A 158 -25.36 -8.49 37.74
CA ASN A 158 -24.41 -7.64 37.05
C ASN A 158 -23.09 -7.62 37.81
N TYR A 159 -22.08 -8.31 37.29
CA TYR A 159 -20.72 -8.28 37.83
C TYR A 159 -19.93 -7.12 37.20
N ILE A 160 -19.60 -6.13 38.01
CA ILE A 160 -18.99 -4.87 37.53
C ILE A 160 -17.47 -4.96 37.56
N ILE A 161 -16.82 -4.61 36.45
CA ILE A 161 -15.37 -4.47 36.34
C ILE A 161 -15.06 -2.99 36.19
N THR A 162 -14.20 -2.45 37.06
CA THR A 162 -13.76 -1.05 37.01
C THR A 162 -12.24 -0.99 36.97
N ALA A 163 -11.70 -0.24 36.01
CA ALA A 163 -10.27 -0.04 35.82
C ALA A 163 -9.96 1.42 35.48
N GLU A 164 -8.75 1.87 35.83
CA GLU A 164 -8.19 3.13 35.34
C GLU A 164 -7.05 2.78 34.38
N VAL A 165 -7.33 2.79 33.09
CA VAL A 165 -6.34 2.45 32.05
C VAL A 165 -5.43 3.65 31.83
N ALA A 166 -4.14 3.46 32.04
CA ALA A 166 -3.15 4.49 31.81
C ALA A 166 -3.25 5.03 30.37
N GLU A 167 -3.21 6.36 30.22
CA GLU A 167 -3.25 6.97 28.90
C GLU A 167 -2.11 6.41 28.03
N SER A 168 -2.49 5.95 26.84
CA SER A 168 -1.56 5.50 25.82
C SER A 168 -1.76 6.28 24.54
N PHE A 169 -0.65 6.51 23.84
CA PHE A 169 -0.64 7.17 22.54
C PHE A 169 -0.25 6.19 21.44
N ASP A 170 -0.72 6.48 20.23
CA ASP A 170 -0.39 5.68 19.06
C ASP A 170 0.91 6.17 18.42
N VAL A 171 1.77 5.23 18.06
CA VAL A 171 2.91 5.47 17.16
C VAL A 171 2.78 4.56 15.95
N TYR A 172 3.22 5.06 14.80
CA TYR A 172 3.01 4.42 13.51
C TYR A 172 4.37 4.06 12.90
N LEU A 173 4.51 2.83 12.42
CA LEU A 173 5.66 2.38 11.65
C LEU A 173 5.21 1.95 10.25
N PHE A 174 5.60 2.73 9.25
CA PHE A 174 5.39 2.44 7.84
C PHE A 174 6.64 1.78 7.27
N TYR A 175 6.50 0.56 6.73
CA TYR A 175 7.66 -0.23 6.30
C TYR A 175 7.37 -1.07 5.05
N ASP A 176 8.43 -1.39 4.30
CA ASP A 176 8.36 -2.38 3.21
C ASP A 176 8.50 -3.80 3.77
N ILE A 177 7.75 -4.76 3.21
CA ILE A 177 7.78 -6.17 3.64
C ILE A 177 9.19 -6.78 3.50
N ASN A 178 10.00 -6.30 2.56
CA ASN A 178 11.37 -6.78 2.32
C ASN A 178 12.45 -5.97 3.06
N CYS A 179 12.06 -5.17 4.06
CA CYS A 179 12.97 -4.33 4.82
C CYS A 179 13.81 -5.16 5.82
N GLY A 180 15.06 -5.45 5.46
CA GLY A 180 15.99 -6.18 6.33
C GLY A 180 16.34 -5.46 7.64
N GLU A 181 16.32 -4.12 7.65
CA GLU A 181 16.62 -3.31 8.85
C GLU A 181 15.44 -3.19 9.81
N CYS A 182 14.22 -3.42 9.34
CA CYS A 182 12.99 -3.23 10.12
C CYS A 182 12.89 -4.19 11.31
N VAL A 183 13.51 -5.37 11.23
CA VAL A 183 13.56 -6.32 12.35
C VAL A 183 14.24 -5.69 13.57
N LYS A 184 15.33 -4.95 13.38
CA LYS A 184 16.05 -4.28 14.47
C LYS A 184 15.23 -3.16 15.08
N ILE A 185 14.57 -2.36 14.24
CA ILE A 185 13.71 -1.25 14.65
C ILE A 185 12.52 -1.77 15.45
N ILE A 186 11.81 -2.79 14.94
CA ILE A 186 10.67 -3.38 15.64
C ILE A 186 11.10 -3.93 16.99
N SER A 187 12.23 -4.64 17.05
CA SER A 187 12.76 -5.17 18.31
C SER A 187 13.04 -4.05 19.33
N LYS A 188 13.64 -2.93 18.89
CA LYS A 188 13.91 -1.78 19.74
C LYS A 188 12.61 -1.10 20.22
N LEU A 189 11.61 -0.96 19.36
CA LEU A 189 10.33 -0.38 19.72
C LEU A 189 9.55 -1.26 20.71
N GLU A 190 9.59 -2.58 20.56
CA GLU A 190 8.96 -3.49 21.54
C GLU A 190 9.70 -3.46 22.90
N GLU A 191 11.02 -3.24 22.94
CA GLU A 191 11.76 -2.98 24.20
C GLU A 191 11.27 -1.68 24.88
N LEU A 192 11.11 -0.60 24.10
CA LEU A 192 10.64 0.69 24.61
C LEU A 192 9.18 0.63 25.07
N ARG A 193 8.37 -0.25 24.47
CA ARG A 193 6.99 -0.50 24.89
C ARG A 193 6.89 -1.02 26.33
N GLY A 194 7.92 -1.72 26.82
CA GLY A 194 7.99 -2.14 28.22
C GLY A 194 8.32 -1.01 29.21
N LYS A 195 8.77 0.15 28.71
CA LYS A 195 9.17 1.32 29.52
C LYS A 195 8.23 2.52 29.35
N HIS A 196 7.48 2.58 28.25
CA HIS A 196 6.62 3.70 27.89
C HIS A 196 5.25 3.22 27.37
N ASN A 197 4.20 3.94 27.74
CA ASN A 197 2.82 3.57 27.42
C ASN A 197 2.40 4.03 26.01
N PHE A 198 2.80 3.29 24.98
CA PHE A 198 2.40 3.58 23.59
C PHE A 198 2.03 2.34 22.77
N VAL A 199 1.05 2.46 21.88
CA VAL A 199 0.64 1.38 20.96
C VAL A 199 1.43 1.50 19.66
N LEU A 200 2.23 0.49 19.34
CA LEU A 200 2.92 0.39 18.06
C LEU A 200 1.98 -0.18 16.97
N LYS A 201 1.58 0.67 16.02
CA LYS A 201 0.80 0.28 14.85
C LYS A 201 1.72 0.12 13.63
N LYS A 202 1.70 -1.06 13.01
CA LYS A 202 2.60 -1.46 11.92
C LYS A 202 1.85 -1.46 10.59
N PHE A 203 2.33 -0.71 9.60
CA PHE A 203 1.69 -0.52 8.30
C PHE A 203 2.63 -0.88 7.15
N PRO A 204 2.41 -2.03 6.48
CA PRO A 204 3.11 -2.34 5.24
C PRO A 204 2.75 -1.32 4.16
N VAL A 205 3.75 -0.65 3.57
CA VAL A 205 3.53 0.33 2.48
C VAL A 205 3.22 -0.32 1.14
N SER A 206 3.27 -1.64 1.07
CA SER A 206 2.75 -2.42 -0.05
C SER A 206 1.24 -2.30 -0.21
N ASP A 207 0.51 -1.90 0.84
CA ASP A 207 -0.91 -1.57 0.78
C ASP A 207 -1.07 -0.08 0.41
N THR A 208 -1.79 0.18 -0.68
CA THR A 208 -2.07 1.53 -1.19
C THR A 208 -2.68 2.45 -0.13
N ARG A 209 -3.58 1.94 0.74
CA ARG A 209 -4.22 2.76 1.79
C ARG A 209 -3.24 3.18 2.87
N ASN A 210 -2.31 2.30 3.22
CA ASN A 210 -1.27 2.60 4.22
C ASN A 210 -0.31 3.67 3.67
N PHE A 211 0.00 3.61 2.38
CA PHE A 211 0.82 4.63 1.74
C PHE A 211 0.08 5.97 1.63
N GLU A 212 -1.19 5.98 1.25
CA GLU A 212 -2.03 7.19 1.26
C GLU A 212 -2.08 7.81 2.66
N TYR A 213 -2.21 6.97 3.70
CA TYR A 213 -2.21 7.41 5.08
C TYR A 213 -0.88 8.08 5.47
N LEU A 214 0.25 7.49 5.09
CA LEU A 214 1.57 8.12 5.27
C LEU A 214 1.65 9.47 4.55
N ARG A 215 1.22 9.55 3.29
CA ARG A 215 1.25 10.79 2.49
C ARG A 215 0.37 11.89 3.08
N PHE A 216 -0.76 11.53 3.67
CA PHE A 216 -1.62 12.46 4.39
C PHE A 216 -0.90 13.06 5.60
N ILE A 217 -0.25 12.23 6.42
CA ILE A 217 0.55 12.66 7.57
C ILE A 217 1.70 13.57 7.10
N GLU A 218 2.45 13.16 6.08
CA GLU A 218 3.55 13.93 5.48
C GLU A 218 3.11 15.32 5.00
N LYS A 219 1.94 15.39 4.34
CA LYS A 219 1.38 16.64 3.84
C LYS A 219 1.00 17.60 4.97
N ILE A 220 0.42 17.09 6.05
CA ILE A 220 0.08 17.89 7.24
C ILE A 220 1.34 18.48 7.87
N TYR A 221 2.39 17.67 8.01
CA TYR A 221 3.63 18.12 8.65
C TYR A 221 4.61 18.83 7.71
N GLY A 222 4.32 18.88 6.40
CA GLY A 222 5.22 19.47 5.41
C GLY A 222 6.55 18.72 5.27
N ILE A 223 6.59 17.44 5.62
CA ILE A 223 7.78 16.59 5.60
C ILE A 223 7.64 15.62 4.43
N ALA A 224 8.65 15.55 3.56
CA ALA A 224 8.71 14.56 2.49
C ALA A 224 9.78 13.52 2.84
N SER A 225 9.37 12.31 3.21
CA SER A 225 10.32 11.22 3.45
C SER A 225 10.78 10.64 2.12
N ASP A 226 12.10 10.56 1.92
CA ASP A 226 12.71 9.93 0.75
C ASP A 226 13.16 8.48 1.02
N LYS A 227 13.09 8.05 2.29
CA LYS A 227 13.61 6.75 2.77
C LYS A 227 12.59 5.99 3.58
N PHE A 228 12.53 4.68 3.35
CA PHE A 228 11.80 3.73 4.19
C PHE A 228 12.75 2.97 5.11
N PRO A 229 12.30 2.50 6.28
CA PRO A 229 10.96 2.71 6.87
C PRO A 229 10.75 4.14 7.39
N VAL A 230 9.49 4.52 7.62
CA VAL A 230 9.11 5.81 8.23
C VAL A 230 8.41 5.55 9.56
N PHE A 231 8.90 6.20 10.61
CA PHE A 231 8.34 6.14 11.95
C PHE A 231 7.69 7.47 12.30
N VAL A 232 6.48 7.42 12.83
CA VAL A 232 5.70 8.59 13.20
C VAL A 232 5.26 8.46 14.66
N ALA A 233 5.68 9.42 15.49
CA ALA A 233 5.28 9.52 16.88
C ALA A 233 4.96 10.98 17.20
N GLY A 234 3.68 11.36 17.10
CA GLY A 234 3.14 12.66 17.50
C GLY A 234 3.89 13.85 16.92
N LYS A 235 3.50 14.51 15.83
CA LYS A 235 4.29 15.55 15.11
C LYS A 235 5.71 15.17 14.63
N THR A 236 6.40 14.21 15.25
CA THR A 236 7.74 13.77 14.84
C THR A 236 7.62 12.69 13.79
N VAL A 237 8.27 12.90 12.64
CA VAL A 237 8.39 11.95 11.54
C VAL A 237 9.87 11.68 11.32
N LEU A 238 10.29 10.41 11.38
CA LEU A 238 11.66 9.94 11.22
C LEU A 238 11.74 8.98 10.04
N SER A 239 12.77 9.08 9.20
CA SER A 239 12.80 8.35 7.93
C SER A 239 14.15 7.65 7.70
N GLY A 240 14.08 6.34 7.42
CA GLY A 240 15.24 5.46 7.28
C GLY A 240 15.71 4.84 8.61
N GLY A 241 16.31 3.65 8.52
CA GLY A 241 16.58 2.83 9.70
C GLY A 241 17.57 3.44 10.70
N GLY A 242 18.61 4.11 10.21
CA GLY A 242 19.62 4.76 11.07
C GLY A 242 19.03 5.89 11.93
N GLU A 243 18.27 6.80 11.32
CA GLU A 243 17.64 7.91 12.04
C GLU A 243 16.62 7.42 13.07
N ILE A 244 15.82 6.41 12.70
CA ILE A 244 14.81 5.84 13.60
C ILE A 244 15.48 5.20 14.82
N LEU A 245 16.53 4.39 14.64
CA LEU A 245 17.21 3.73 15.75
C LEU A 245 17.85 4.73 16.72
N GLU A 246 18.36 5.85 16.23
CA GLU A 246 18.99 6.89 17.04
C GLU A 246 17.97 7.76 17.79
N LYS A 247 16.86 8.13 17.12
CA LYS A 247 15.95 9.18 17.62
C LYS A 247 14.60 8.68 18.12
N CYS A 248 14.23 7.41 17.93
CA CYS A 248 12.91 6.89 18.31
C CYS A 248 12.60 7.06 19.81
N GLU A 249 13.56 6.74 20.69
CA GLU A 249 13.37 6.87 22.15
C GLU A 249 13.12 8.33 22.56
N LYS A 250 13.87 9.27 21.97
CA LYS A 250 13.66 10.70 22.17
C LYS A 250 12.27 11.15 21.69
N SER A 251 11.82 10.67 20.53
CA SER A 251 10.50 11.04 19.99
C SER A 251 9.32 10.50 20.81
N ILE A 252 9.49 9.34 21.45
CA ILE A 252 8.49 8.74 22.34
C ILE A 252 8.44 9.49 23.68
N THR A 253 9.61 9.88 24.21
CA THR A 253 9.69 10.62 25.49
C THR A 253 9.24 12.06 25.37
N SER A 254 9.51 12.73 24.23
CA SER A 254 9.04 14.08 23.94
C SER A 254 7.77 14.08 23.09
N PHE A 255 6.89 13.10 23.29
CA PHE A 255 5.69 12.93 22.46
C PHE A 255 4.79 14.17 22.53
N ILE A 256 4.50 14.75 21.37
CA ILE A 256 3.55 15.85 21.23
C ILE A 256 2.37 15.31 20.41
N PRO A 257 1.14 15.26 20.94
CA PRO A 257 0.00 14.77 20.20
C PRO A 257 -0.12 15.39 18.80
N HIS A 258 -0.47 14.55 17.82
CA HIS A 258 -0.79 15.00 16.47
C HIS A 258 -2.02 15.93 16.47
N GLU A 259 -2.16 16.74 15.43
CA GLU A 259 -3.35 17.60 15.26
C GLU A 259 -4.60 16.73 14.99
N ALA A 260 -5.77 17.19 15.45
CA ALA A 260 -7.04 16.48 15.29
C ALA A 260 -7.32 16.21 13.78
N GLY A 261 -7.70 14.96 13.44
CA GLY A 261 -7.98 14.54 12.07
C GLY A 261 -7.12 13.39 11.52
N ILE A 262 -5.96 13.07 12.13
CA ILE A 262 -5.10 11.95 11.68
C ILE A 262 -5.69 10.57 12.04
N ASN A 263 -6.43 10.48 13.14
CA ASN A 263 -7.13 9.25 13.50
C ASN A 263 -8.40 9.06 12.63
N ASP A 264 -9.04 10.16 12.19
CA ASP A 264 -10.29 10.15 11.42
C ASP A 264 -10.14 9.61 9.99
N PHE A 265 -8.91 9.63 9.44
CA PHE A 265 -8.62 9.01 8.14
C PHE A 265 -8.78 7.49 8.17
N LYS A 266 -8.57 6.84 9.32
CA LYS A 266 -8.69 5.38 9.47
C LYS A 266 -10.15 4.91 9.53
N ASP A 267 -11.04 5.76 10.06
CA ASP A 267 -12.46 5.44 10.27
C ASP A 267 -13.37 5.93 9.13
N SER A 268 -12.81 6.66 8.16
CA SER A 268 -13.50 7.07 6.95
C SER A 268 -13.69 5.87 5.99
N PRO A 269 -14.89 5.64 5.41
CA PRO A 269 -15.08 4.62 4.39
C PRO A 269 -14.13 4.87 3.21
N PRO A 270 -13.72 3.82 2.44
CA PRO A 270 -12.83 3.98 1.29
C PRO A 270 -13.49 4.88 0.24
N GLY A 271 -13.27 6.18 0.38
CA GLY A 271 -13.94 7.23 -0.33
C GLY A 271 -12.91 7.97 -1.15
N ARG A 272 -12.81 7.59 -2.43
CA ARG A 272 -12.19 8.32 -3.54
C ARG A 272 -11.02 9.21 -3.07
N GLY A 273 -10.02 8.57 -2.48
CA GLY A 273 -8.85 9.24 -1.89
C GLY A 273 -8.16 10.10 -2.95
N ILE A 274 -7.95 11.37 -2.61
CA ILE A 274 -6.75 12.23 -2.77
C ILE A 274 -5.69 11.78 -3.82
N MET A 275 -6.14 11.25 -4.96
CA MET A 275 -5.34 10.85 -6.13
C MET A 275 -5.76 11.64 -7.37
N SER A 276 -6.57 12.70 -7.23
CA SER A 276 -6.93 13.58 -8.34
C SER A 276 -5.76 14.42 -8.86
N ASP A 277 -4.67 14.59 -8.08
CA ASP A 277 -3.56 15.46 -8.48
C ASP A 277 -2.39 14.72 -9.16
N PHE A 278 -2.42 13.40 -9.27
CA PHE A 278 -1.44 12.63 -10.06
C PHE A 278 -2.08 11.61 -11.01
N GLY A 279 -3.27 11.95 -11.53
CA GLY A 279 -3.93 11.24 -12.63
C GLY A 279 -3.47 11.66 -14.04
N GLY A 280 -2.39 12.44 -14.20
CA GLY A 280 -2.07 13.11 -15.46
C GLY A 280 -0.71 12.82 -16.11
N LEU A 281 0.18 12.03 -15.51
CA LEU A 281 1.57 11.86 -16.00
C LEU A 281 2.02 10.39 -16.08
N LYS A 282 1.11 9.45 -16.38
CA LYS A 282 1.48 8.04 -16.64
C LYS A 282 1.80 7.77 -18.12
N PHE A 283 1.18 8.52 -19.03
CA PHE A 283 1.41 8.33 -20.48
C PHE A 283 2.74 8.94 -20.93
N PHE A 284 3.03 10.19 -20.58
CA PHE A 284 4.18 10.90 -21.15
C PHE A 284 5.55 10.31 -20.76
N PRO A 285 5.82 9.94 -19.49
CA PRO A 285 7.12 9.34 -19.14
C PRO A 285 7.32 7.97 -19.78
N VAL A 286 6.24 7.16 -19.87
CA VAL A 286 6.28 5.85 -20.51
C VAL A 286 6.43 5.99 -22.03
N ALA A 287 5.72 6.92 -22.64
CA ALA A 287 5.85 7.22 -24.07
C ALA A 287 7.23 7.78 -24.42
N ALA A 288 7.80 8.64 -23.57
CA ALA A 288 9.16 9.16 -23.75
C ALA A 288 10.20 8.04 -23.61
N ALA A 289 10.08 7.18 -22.60
CA ALA A 289 10.96 6.02 -22.43
C ALA A 289 10.84 5.03 -23.61
N ALA A 290 9.61 4.76 -24.08
CA ALA A 290 9.36 3.92 -25.23
C ALA A 290 9.91 4.53 -26.53
N LEU A 291 9.88 5.85 -26.69
CA LEU A 291 10.47 6.53 -27.83
C LEU A 291 12.00 6.45 -27.80
N ILE A 292 12.60 6.67 -26.63
CA ILE A 292 14.06 6.56 -26.45
C ILE A 292 14.53 5.13 -26.74
N ASP A 293 13.82 4.13 -26.22
CA ASP A 293 14.11 2.71 -26.50
C ASP A 293 13.85 2.35 -27.98
N GLY A 294 12.81 2.92 -28.61
CA GLY A 294 12.50 2.72 -30.01
C GLY A 294 13.56 3.28 -30.99
N VAL A 295 14.37 4.26 -30.56
CA VAL A 295 15.53 4.77 -31.31
C VAL A 295 16.80 3.97 -30.94
N ASN A 296 16.65 2.67 -30.69
CA ASN A 296 17.78 1.80 -30.45
C ASN A 296 18.59 1.59 -31.75
N PRO A 297 19.91 1.84 -31.75
CA PRO A 297 20.76 1.62 -32.91
C PRO A 297 20.69 0.18 -33.45
N CYS A 298 20.38 -0.82 -32.62
CA CYS A 298 20.26 -2.22 -33.04
C CYS A 298 19.01 -2.48 -33.91
N ALA A 299 17.82 -2.06 -33.43
CA ALA A 299 16.57 -2.23 -34.16
C ALA A 299 16.54 -1.35 -35.42
N PHE A 300 17.04 -0.13 -35.32
CA PHE A 300 17.12 0.83 -36.42
C PHE A 300 18.05 0.35 -37.53
N ALA A 301 19.23 -0.17 -37.19
CA ALA A 301 20.14 -0.75 -38.17
C ALA A 301 19.50 -1.95 -38.89
N GLY A 302 18.75 -2.78 -38.16
CA GLY A 302 18.04 -3.94 -38.71
C GLY A 302 17.02 -3.56 -39.79
N ILE A 303 16.13 -2.61 -39.49
CA ILE A 303 15.11 -2.17 -40.45
C ILE A 303 15.71 -1.41 -41.63
N ILE A 304 16.74 -0.58 -41.42
CA ILE A 304 17.44 0.10 -42.52
C ILE A 304 18.13 -0.89 -43.43
N PHE A 305 18.84 -1.87 -42.86
CA PHE A 305 19.50 -2.91 -43.64
C PHE A 305 18.47 -3.69 -44.46
N LEU A 306 17.37 -4.08 -43.84
CA LEU A 306 16.29 -4.81 -44.49
C LEU A 306 15.67 -4.01 -45.65
N VAL A 307 15.27 -2.76 -45.41
CA VAL A 307 14.68 -1.89 -46.44
C VAL A 307 15.68 -1.61 -47.55
N SER A 308 16.94 -1.34 -47.23
CA SER A 308 18.00 -1.06 -48.20
C SER A 308 18.28 -2.28 -49.08
N TYR A 309 18.34 -3.48 -48.49
CA TYR A 309 18.54 -4.72 -49.21
C TYR A 309 17.38 -4.99 -50.19
N MET A 310 16.13 -4.84 -49.73
CA MET A 310 14.96 -5.11 -50.59
C MET A 310 14.78 -4.05 -51.69
N SER A 311 15.06 -2.79 -51.38
CA SER A 311 14.90 -1.67 -52.32
C SER A 311 16.03 -1.62 -53.36
N PHE A 312 17.30 -1.64 -52.92
CA PHE A 312 18.44 -1.39 -53.82
C PHE A 312 19.00 -2.67 -54.44
N ILE A 313 19.08 -3.78 -53.68
CA ILE A 313 19.69 -5.02 -54.18
C ILE A 313 18.66 -5.87 -54.91
N MET A 314 17.46 -6.01 -54.33
CA MET A 314 16.42 -6.87 -54.88
C MET A 314 15.39 -6.14 -55.75
N LYS A 315 15.40 -4.80 -55.78
CA LYS A 315 14.53 -3.96 -56.62
C LYS A 315 13.04 -4.28 -56.46
N ARG A 316 12.61 -4.59 -55.23
CA ARG A 316 11.21 -4.94 -54.94
C ARG A 316 10.29 -3.71 -55.01
N PRO A 317 9.01 -3.89 -55.39
CA PRO A 317 8.07 -2.78 -55.42
C PRO A 317 7.84 -2.23 -54.01
N LYS A 318 7.63 -0.91 -53.90
CA LYS A 318 7.46 -0.21 -52.61
C LYS A 318 6.37 -0.81 -51.71
N LYS A 319 5.31 -1.36 -52.31
CA LYS A 319 4.22 -2.04 -51.59
C LYS A 319 4.68 -3.31 -50.87
N GLU A 320 5.52 -4.13 -51.50
CA GLU A 320 6.11 -5.32 -50.89
C GLU A 320 7.10 -4.93 -49.79
N VAL A 321 7.93 -3.92 -50.03
CA VAL A 321 8.88 -3.40 -49.04
C VAL A 321 8.15 -2.91 -47.78
N LEU A 322 7.03 -2.20 -47.96
CA LEU A 322 6.19 -1.73 -46.84
C LEU A 322 5.55 -2.89 -46.10
N LEU A 323 5.03 -3.90 -46.81
CA LEU A 323 4.41 -5.08 -46.21
C LEU A 323 5.40 -5.89 -45.36
N PHE A 324 6.61 -6.13 -45.88
CA PHE A 324 7.66 -6.86 -45.15
C PHE A 324 8.24 -6.04 -44.00
N GLY A 325 8.41 -4.73 -44.17
CA GLY A 325 8.77 -3.81 -43.10
C GLY A 325 7.73 -3.79 -41.98
N ALA A 326 6.43 -3.79 -42.32
CA ALA A 326 5.34 -3.90 -41.35
C ALA A 326 5.35 -5.25 -40.63
N GLY A 327 5.66 -6.35 -41.33
CA GLY A 327 5.85 -7.66 -40.72
C GLY A 327 6.98 -7.66 -39.68
N TYR A 328 8.14 -7.12 -40.04
CA TYR A 328 9.26 -6.94 -39.12
C TYR A 328 8.89 -6.10 -37.89
N ALA A 329 8.28 -4.92 -38.09
CA ALA A 329 7.85 -4.05 -37.00
C ALA A 329 6.79 -4.71 -36.10
N GLY A 330 5.85 -5.45 -36.69
CA GLY A 330 4.87 -6.24 -35.95
C GLY A 330 5.53 -7.33 -35.10
N GLY A 331 6.56 -7.99 -35.63
CA GLY A 331 7.37 -8.98 -34.90
C GLY A 331 8.05 -8.37 -33.69
N VAL A 332 8.70 -7.22 -33.88
CA VAL A 332 9.34 -6.47 -32.79
C VAL A 332 8.32 -6.10 -31.72
N CYS A 333 7.19 -5.53 -32.11
CA CYS A 333 6.13 -5.11 -31.20
C CYS A 333 5.56 -6.27 -30.37
N VAL A 334 5.18 -7.39 -31.02
CA VAL A 334 4.57 -8.54 -30.34
C VAL A 334 5.56 -9.20 -29.39
N PHE A 335 6.80 -9.43 -29.81
CA PHE A 335 7.78 -10.09 -28.94
C PHE A 335 8.19 -9.20 -27.76
N TYR A 336 8.39 -7.88 -27.93
CA TYR A 336 8.63 -6.97 -26.81
C TYR A 336 7.47 -6.93 -25.82
N PHE A 337 6.23 -6.96 -26.32
CA PHE A 337 5.05 -7.04 -25.48
C PHE A 337 5.01 -8.37 -24.70
N LEU A 338 5.27 -9.50 -25.36
CA LEU A 338 5.33 -10.82 -24.72
C LEU A 338 6.47 -10.91 -23.71
N PHE A 339 7.63 -10.31 -23.99
CA PHE A 339 8.71 -10.18 -23.04
C PHE A 339 8.29 -9.34 -21.84
N GLY A 340 7.55 -8.25 -22.02
CA GLY A 340 6.99 -7.49 -20.90
C GLY A 340 6.07 -8.33 -20.01
N LEU A 341 5.18 -9.13 -20.62
CA LEU A 341 4.30 -10.04 -19.90
C LEU A 341 5.05 -11.16 -19.17
N GLY A 342 6.07 -11.77 -19.80
CA GLY A 342 6.84 -12.89 -19.24
C GLY A 342 7.96 -12.46 -18.28
N LEU A 343 8.56 -11.29 -18.48
CA LEU A 343 9.67 -10.78 -17.68
C LEU A 343 9.22 -10.40 -16.26
N LEU A 344 7.95 -10.01 -16.08
CA LEU A 344 7.34 -9.82 -14.75
C LEU A 344 7.39 -11.09 -13.88
N ALA A 345 7.30 -12.28 -14.48
CA ALA A 345 7.46 -13.55 -13.77
C ALA A 345 8.93 -13.90 -13.54
N ALA A 346 9.82 -13.59 -14.49
CA ALA A 346 11.26 -13.87 -14.40
C ALA A 346 12.02 -12.94 -13.45
N VAL A 347 11.58 -11.68 -13.30
CA VAL A 347 12.13 -10.69 -12.35
C VAL A 347 11.90 -11.11 -10.89
N ARG A 348 11.10 -12.14 -10.59
CA ARG A 348 11.05 -12.74 -9.24
C ARG A 348 12.14 -13.80 -8.99
N ALA A 349 12.85 -14.26 -10.03
CA ALA A 349 13.93 -15.27 -9.95
C ALA A 349 15.34 -14.63 -9.87
N LEU A 350 15.49 -13.57 -9.05
CA LEU A 350 16.55 -12.55 -9.12
C LEU A 350 18.01 -13.02 -8.93
N PHE A 351 18.25 -14.25 -8.50
CA PHE A 351 19.61 -14.68 -8.18
C PHE A 351 20.45 -14.98 -9.43
N VAL A 352 19.84 -15.45 -10.52
CA VAL A 352 20.55 -15.87 -11.74
C VAL A 352 20.88 -14.66 -12.63
N VAL A 353 19.97 -13.68 -12.74
CA VAL A 353 20.12 -12.56 -13.69
C VAL A 353 21.33 -11.65 -13.36
N ARG A 354 21.66 -11.47 -12.08
CA ARG A 354 22.72 -10.54 -11.65
C ARG A 354 24.13 -11.05 -11.93
N PHE A 355 24.37 -12.37 -11.81
CA PHE A 355 25.68 -12.97 -12.10
C PHE A 355 25.91 -13.14 -13.60
N PHE A 356 24.91 -13.68 -14.32
CA PHE A 356 24.98 -13.89 -15.77
C PHE A 356 24.99 -12.57 -16.56
N GLY A 357 24.27 -11.55 -16.08
CA GLY A 357 24.22 -10.24 -16.73
C GLY A 357 25.61 -9.61 -16.85
N ARG A 358 26.40 -9.59 -15.77
CA ARG A 358 27.73 -8.96 -15.79
C ARG A 358 28.70 -9.65 -16.75
N PHE A 359 28.71 -10.99 -16.79
CA PHE A 359 29.50 -11.75 -17.75
C PHE A 359 29.09 -11.42 -19.20
N PHE A 360 27.79 -11.42 -19.48
CA PHE A 360 27.26 -11.11 -20.81
C PHE A 360 27.63 -9.69 -21.26
N TYR A 361 27.54 -8.69 -20.37
CA TYR A 361 27.97 -7.32 -20.67
C TYR A 361 29.44 -7.24 -21.06
N PHE A 362 30.33 -7.90 -20.31
CA PHE A 362 31.75 -7.95 -20.67
C PHE A 362 31.99 -8.68 -22.00
N ALA A 363 31.26 -9.77 -22.27
CA ALA A 363 31.37 -10.49 -23.52
C ALA A 363 30.95 -9.64 -24.73
N VAL A 364 29.81 -8.93 -24.66
CA VAL A 364 29.35 -8.03 -25.71
C VAL A 364 30.30 -6.84 -25.88
N ALA A 365 30.80 -6.26 -24.78
CA ALA A 365 31.76 -5.17 -24.83
C ALA A 365 33.08 -5.62 -25.49
N ALA A 366 33.59 -6.81 -25.17
CA ALA A 366 34.78 -7.37 -25.80
C ALA A 366 34.56 -7.65 -27.29
N LEU A 367 33.39 -8.21 -27.66
CA LEU A 367 33.02 -8.42 -29.05
C LEU A 367 32.96 -7.08 -29.82
N ALA A 368 32.28 -6.08 -29.27
CA ALA A 368 32.17 -4.75 -29.88
C ALA A 368 33.55 -4.09 -30.03
N ALA A 369 34.41 -4.16 -29.00
CA ALA A 369 35.78 -3.66 -29.05
C ALA A 369 36.60 -4.38 -30.14
N SER A 370 36.47 -5.70 -30.26
CA SER A 370 37.17 -6.47 -31.31
C SER A 370 36.71 -6.05 -32.72
N LEU A 371 35.40 -5.90 -32.94
CA LEU A 371 34.85 -5.44 -34.21
C LEU A 371 35.25 -4.00 -34.52
N ALA A 372 35.34 -3.13 -33.52
CA ALA A 372 35.84 -1.76 -33.68
C ALA A 372 37.31 -1.76 -34.13
N VAL A 373 38.19 -2.54 -33.46
CA VAL A 373 39.60 -2.67 -33.84
C VAL A 373 39.74 -3.22 -35.26
N PHE A 374 38.96 -4.23 -35.63
CA PHE A 374 38.99 -4.77 -36.98
C PHE A 374 38.48 -3.76 -38.02
N SER A 375 37.44 -2.98 -37.70
CA SER A 375 36.94 -1.93 -38.59
C SER A 375 37.99 -0.84 -38.82
N VAL A 376 38.74 -0.45 -37.79
CA VAL A 376 39.85 0.50 -37.92
C VAL A 376 40.99 -0.10 -38.75
N ARG A 377 41.37 -1.36 -38.49
CA ARG A 377 42.38 -2.08 -39.28
C ARG A 377 42.00 -2.12 -40.76
N ASP A 378 40.72 -2.36 -41.05
CA ASP A 378 40.20 -2.43 -42.41
C ASP A 378 40.29 -1.09 -43.15
N VAL A 379 40.13 0.05 -42.47
CA VAL A 379 40.38 1.38 -43.09
C VAL A 379 41.84 1.51 -43.54
N PHE A 380 42.79 1.01 -42.75
CA PHE A 380 44.21 1.05 -43.11
C PHE A 380 44.58 0.03 -44.20
N LEU A 381 43.98 -1.16 -44.18
CA LEU A 381 44.16 -2.18 -45.22
C LEU A 381 43.56 -1.72 -46.55
N PHE A 382 42.34 -1.19 -46.53
CA PHE A 382 41.66 -0.67 -47.72
C PHE A 382 42.46 0.44 -48.40
N ARG A 383 43.12 1.32 -47.62
CA ARG A 383 44.02 2.36 -48.16
C ARG A 383 45.27 1.81 -48.85
N LYS A 384 45.71 0.58 -48.54
CA LYS A 384 46.93 -0.02 -49.11
C LYS A 384 46.64 -1.02 -50.23
N SER A 385 45.62 -1.86 -50.09
CA SER A 385 45.33 -2.99 -50.99
C SER A 385 43.97 -2.91 -51.68
N GLY A 386 43.08 -1.99 -51.28
CA GLY A 386 41.72 -1.88 -51.81
C GLY A 386 40.78 -3.01 -51.38
N ASP A 387 41.21 -3.96 -50.54
CA ASP A 387 40.39 -5.07 -50.05
C ASP A 387 39.98 -4.86 -48.58
N ILE A 388 38.77 -5.29 -48.24
CA ILE A 388 38.15 -5.16 -46.90
C ILE A 388 38.19 -6.53 -46.22
N GLY A 389 38.78 -6.60 -45.03
CA GLY A 389 38.95 -7.84 -44.28
C GLY A 389 37.65 -8.38 -43.66
N LEU A 390 36.78 -7.50 -43.16
CA LEU A 390 35.43 -7.78 -42.67
C LEU A 390 34.44 -7.87 -43.82
N LYS A 391 34.65 -8.84 -44.71
CA LYS A 391 33.63 -9.25 -45.69
C LYS A 391 33.06 -10.61 -45.31
N VAL A 392 31.75 -10.74 -45.47
CA VAL A 392 31.11 -12.05 -45.41
C VAL A 392 31.70 -12.91 -46.55
N PRO A 393 32.23 -14.10 -46.27
CA PRO A 393 32.83 -14.96 -47.30
C PRO A 393 31.87 -15.18 -48.48
N ASP A 394 32.38 -15.18 -49.71
CA ASP A 394 31.53 -15.19 -50.91
C ASP A 394 30.55 -16.38 -50.94
N LYS A 395 31.00 -17.55 -50.50
CA LYS A 395 30.15 -18.76 -50.36
C LYS A 395 28.97 -18.55 -49.41
N LEU A 396 29.17 -17.80 -48.32
CA LEU A 396 28.11 -17.50 -47.36
C LEU A 396 27.19 -16.40 -47.90
N ARG A 397 27.75 -15.40 -48.59
CA ARG A 397 26.99 -14.34 -49.26
C ARG A 397 26.04 -14.90 -50.33
N GLU A 398 26.51 -15.84 -51.14
CA GLU A 398 25.66 -16.52 -52.13
C GLU A 398 24.55 -17.34 -51.48
N LYS A 399 24.85 -18.07 -50.39
CA LYS A 399 23.84 -18.81 -49.62
C LYS A 399 22.78 -17.86 -49.05
N MET A 400 23.19 -16.77 -48.42
CA MET A 400 22.27 -15.76 -47.88
C MET A 400 21.39 -15.17 -48.98
N LYS A 401 21.95 -14.86 -50.16
CA LYS A 401 21.19 -14.37 -51.32
C LYS A 401 20.16 -15.38 -51.82
N LYS A 402 20.54 -16.66 -51.99
CA LYS A 402 19.62 -17.72 -52.42
C LYS A 402 18.49 -17.93 -51.40
N THR A 403 18.82 -17.96 -50.11
CA THR A 403 17.82 -18.10 -49.04
C THR A 403 16.88 -16.89 -48.99
N ALA A 404 17.40 -15.67 -49.10
CA ALA A 404 16.58 -14.46 -49.10
C ALA A 404 15.57 -14.46 -50.26
N ILE A 405 16.01 -14.81 -51.48
CA ILE A 405 15.13 -14.93 -52.65
C ILE A 405 14.04 -15.98 -52.40
N ASN A 406 14.42 -17.19 -51.96
CA ASN A 406 13.47 -18.28 -51.70
C ASN A 406 12.46 -17.95 -50.59
N VAL A 407 12.83 -17.14 -49.59
CA VAL A 407 11.93 -16.70 -48.52
C VAL A 407 10.94 -15.65 -49.03
N LEU A 408 11.40 -14.74 -49.88
CA LEU A 408 10.61 -13.64 -50.42
C LEU A 408 9.59 -14.08 -51.48
N GLU A 409 9.83 -15.19 -52.18
CA GLU A 409 8.90 -15.74 -53.17
C GLU A 409 7.74 -16.54 -52.55
N LYS A 410 7.86 -16.90 -51.26
CA LYS A 410 6.79 -17.60 -50.56
C LYS A 410 5.68 -16.63 -50.15
N LYS A 411 4.43 -17.07 -50.26
CA LYS A 411 3.26 -16.35 -49.71
C LYS A 411 3.38 -16.08 -48.20
N THR A 412 4.23 -16.84 -47.50
CA THR A 412 4.50 -16.68 -46.06
C THR A 412 5.67 -15.73 -45.76
N ALA A 413 6.18 -14.98 -46.74
CA ALA A 413 7.29 -14.02 -46.57
C ALA A 413 7.06 -13.05 -45.40
N PHE A 414 5.83 -12.56 -45.22
CA PHE A 414 5.43 -11.72 -44.09
C PHE A 414 5.76 -12.35 -42.74
N PHE A 415 5.44 -13.64 -42.56
CA PHE A 415 5.68 -14.36 -41.31
C PHE A 415 7.18 -14.55 -41.04
N TYR A 416 8.00 -14.74 -42.09
CA TYR A 416 9.45 -14.81 -41.92
C TYR A 416 10.03 -13.49 -41.42
N PHE A 417 9.60 -12.35 -41.98
CA PHE A 417 10.05 -11.05 -41.49
C PHE A 417 9.54 -10.73 -40.08
N PHE A 418 8.32 -11.17 -39.76
CA PHE A 418 7.80 -11.12 -38.39
C PHE A 418 8.67 -11.90 -37.40
N LEU A 419 9.04 -13.14 -37.73
CA LEU A 419 9.93 -13.94 -36.88
C LEU A 419 11.35 -13.36 -36.78
N ILE A 420 11.88 -12.80 -37.88
CA ILE A 420 13.17 -12.10 -37.87
C ILE A 420 13.09 -10.88 -36.93
N GLY A 421 12.00 -10.12 -36.96
CA GLY A 421 11.75 -9.02 -36.02
C GLY A 421 11.78 -9.49 -34.56
N GLY A 422 11.04 -10.56 -34.23
CA GLY A 422 11.03 -11.13 -32.89
C GLY A 422 12.40 -11.68 -32.44
N LEU A 423 13.16 -12.30 -33.35
CA LEU A 423 14.53 -12.75 -33.07
C LEU A 423 15.46 -11.57 -32.77
N VAL A 424 15.39 -10.50 -33.57
CA VAL A 424 16.17 -9.28 -33.33
C VAL A 424 15.81 -8.68 -31.96
N SER A 425 14.52 -8.62 -31.63
CA SER A 425 14.06 -8.14 -30.33
C SER A 425 14.59 -8.93 -29.13
N SER A 426 14.87 -10.22 -29.32
CA SER A 426 15.47 -11.06 -28.27
C SER A 426 16.90 -10.61 -27.93
N PHE A 427 17.67 -10.24 -28.94
CA PHE A 427 19.02 -9.66 -28.75
C PHE A 427 18.93 -8.22 -28.23
N GLU A 428 17.93 -7.49 -28.71
CA GLU A 428 17.67 -6.10 -28.35
C GLU A 428 17.40 -5.93 -26.85
N LEU A 429 16.53 -6.78 -26.29
CA LEU A 429 16.17 -6.78 -24.86
C LEU A 429 17.40 -6.86 -23.95
N VAL A 430 18.45 -7.56 -24.37
CA VAL A 430 19.67 -7.69 -23.56
C VAL A 430 20.50 -6.42 -23.59
N CYS A 431 20.52 -5.72 -24.73
CA CYS A 431 21.26 -4.47 -24.91
C CYS A 431 20.50 -3.26 -24.33
N THR A 432 19.17 -3.23 -24.37
CA THR A 432 18.35 -2.11 -23.85
C THR A 432 17.64 -2.41 -22.54
N GLY A 433 17.89 -3.58 -21.95
CA GLY A 433 17.40 -3.96 -20.63
C GLY A 433 17.65 -2.91 -19.54
N GLN A 434 18.66 -2.06 -19.70
CA GLN A 434 18.95 -0.94 -18.77
C GLN A 434 17.95 0.20 -18.82
N VAL A 435 17.29 0.44 -19.95
CA VAL A 435 16.21 1.44 -20.07
C VAL A 435 14.87 0.76 -19.78
N TYR A 436 14.70 -0.45 -20.30
CA TYR A 436 13.49 -1.25 -20.18
C TYR A 436 13.15 -1.63 -18.73
N LEU A 437 14.13 -2.11 -17.94
CA LEU A 437 13.91 -2.56 -16.57
C LEU A 437 13.52 -1.40 -15.62
N PRO A 438 14.18 -0.22 -15.63
CA PRO A 438 13.71 0.93 -14.86
C PRO A 438 12.32 1.41 -15.26
N THR A 439 11.95 1.35 -16.55
CA THR A 439 10.60 1.71 -16.99
C THR A 439 9.55 0.74 -16.46
N ILE A 440 9.81 -0.57 -16.50
CA ILE A 440 8.94 -1.57 -15.86
C ILE A 440 8.88 -1.36 -14.34
N SER A 441 10.01 -1.11 -13.69
CA SER A 441 10.06 -0.83 -12.26
C SER A 441 9.23 0.41 -11.91
N TYR A 442 9.35 1.48 -12.71
CA TYR A 442 8.55 2.70 -12.57
C TYR A 442 7.06 2.42 -12.73
N ILE A 443 6.66 1.64 -13.75
CA ILE A 443 5.28 1.24 -13.97
C ILE A 443 4.77 0.40 -12.79
N ILE A 444 5.51 -0.61 -12.32
CA ILE A 444 5.12 -1.44 -11.17
C ILE A 444 4.96 -0.58 -9.93
N SER A 445 5.91 0.31 -9.64
CA SER A 445 5.77 1.29 -8.57
C SER A 445 4.48 2.11 -8.77
N ALA A 446 4.28 2.71 -9.95
CA ALA A 446 3.10 3.51 -10.31
C ALA A 446 1.75 2.74 -10.33
N THR A 447 1.77 1.40 -10.43
CA THR A 447 0.59 0.53 -10.50
C THR A 447 0.24 -0.07 -9.14
N ASN A 448 1.23 -0.34 -8.27
CA ASN A 448 0.99 -0.58 -6.83
C ASN A 448 0.42 0.67 -6.13
N TYR A 449 0.51 1.83 -6.78
CA TYR A 449 -0.17 3.08 -6.40
C TYR A 449 -1.53 3.28 -7.09
N ALA A 450 -2.04 2.34 -7.89
CA ALA A 450 -3.41 2.43 -8.41
C ALA A 450 -4.33 1.60 -7.51
N PRO A 451 -5.44 2.16 -7.00
CA PRO A 451 -6.42 1.37 -6.25
C PRO A 451 -6.89 0.22 -7.14
N ALA A 452 -6.94 -0.99 -6.57
CA ALA A 452 -7.59 -2.12 -7.21
C ALA A 452 -9.04 -1.71 -7.55
N ALA A 453 -9.40 -1.83 -8.83
CA ALA A 453 -10.74 -1.53 -9.32
C ALA A 453 -11.77 -2.52 -8.77
#